data_AF-A0AAV8ZRH4-F1
#
_entry.id   AF-A0AAV8ZRH4-F1
#
_cell.length_a   1.000
_cell.length_b   1.000
_cell.length_c   1.000
_cell.angle_alpha   90.00
_cell.angle_beta   90.00
_cell.angle_gamma   90.00
#
_symmetry.space_group_name_H-M   'P 1'
#
loop_
_entity.id
_entity.type
_entity.pdbx_description
1 polymer ?
#
loop_
_entity_poly.entity_id
_entity_poly.type
_entity_poly.pdbx_seq_one_letter_code
_entity_poly.pdbx_strand_id
1 'polypeptide(L)'
;MLDPRIQKISKLQKGGFGKSIRSGMSKKLAAKTYNIPWATLIRKIRGTHLQAVGRPRVFSDQKEAKIATTLRIVADWGFPLTKRDVSVVVQKILDKQGKRVPIFKNNIPRDI
;
A
#
# COMPACT_ATOMS: atom_id res chain seq x y z
N MET A 1 10.67 28.02 5.85
CA MET A 1 11.16 26.63 5.74
C MET A 1 10.10 25.70 6.33
N LEU A 2 9.54 24.75 5.57
CA LEU A 2 8.46 23.86 6.06
C LEU A 2 9.03 22.76 6.97
N ASP A 3 8.40 22.52 8.12
CA ASP A 3 8.76 21.49 9.12
C ASP A 3 9.11 20.14 8.43
N PRO A 4 10.28 19.53 8.73
CA PRO A 4 10.69 18.23 8.18
C PRO A 4 9.64 17.12 8.31
N ARG A 5 8.77 17.19 9.32
CA ARG A 5 7.64 16.27 9.52
C ARG A 5 6.58 16.41 8.41
N ILE A 6 6.34 17.64 7.93
CA ILE A 6 5.41 17.95 6.84
C ILE A 6 5.88 17.33 5.51
N GLN A 7 7.19 17.33 5.28
CA GLN A 7 7.80 16.81 4.05
C GLN A 7 7.67 15.27 3.96
N LYS A 8 7.82 14.55 5.08
CA LYS A 8 7.73 13.08 5.14
C LYS A 8 6.32 12.54 4.82
N ILE A 9 5.26 13.26 5.19
CA ILE A 9 3.86 12.87 4.91
C ILE A 9 3.55 13.01 3.42
N SER A 10 4.12 14.02 2.74
CA SER A 10 3.88 14.29 1.32
C SER A 10 4.37 13.19 0.38
N LYS A 11 5.45 12.48 0.78
CA LYS A 11 5.98 11.33 0.04
C LYS A 11 5.16 10.05 0.22
N LEU A 12 4.30 9.98 1.26
CA LEU A 12 3.56 8.77 1.64
C LEU A 12 2.06 8.84 1.38
N GLN A 13 1.46 10.03 1.21
CA GLN A 13 0.01 10.16 0.97
C GLN A 13 -0.29 11.03 -0.26
N LYS A 14 -0.85 10.40 -1.31
CA LYS A 14 -1.36 11.03 -2.54
C LYS A 14 -2.73 11.73 -2.34
N GLY A 15 -2.94 12.43 -1.23
CA GLY A 15 -4.20 13.12 -0.92
C GLY A 15 -4.14 14.63 -1.19
N GLY A 16 -5.27 15.24 -1.61
CA GLY A 16 -5.37 16.68 -1.92
C GLY A 16 -4.95 17.61 -0.78
N PHE A 17 -5.30 17.26 0.48
CA PHE A 17 -4.99 18.07 1.68
C PHE A 17 -3.48 18.22 1.96
N GLY A 18 -2.66 17.26 1.52
CA GLY A 18 -1.21 17.35 1.68
C GLY A 18 -0.60 18.48 0.85
N LYS A 19 -1.20 18.79 -0.31
CA LYS A 19 -0.76 19.87 -1.21
C LYS A 19 -1.09 21.26 -0.62
N SER A 20 -2.29 21.44 -0.07
CA SER A 20 -2.73 22.73 0.49
C SER A 20 -1.99 23.15 1.77
N ILE A 21 -1.58 22.18 2.60
CA ILE A 21 -0.75 22.51 3.79
C ILE A 21 0.64 22.97 3.37
N ARG A 22 1.19 22.46 2.26
CA ARG A 22 2.49 22.92 1.71
C ARG A 22 2.40 24.32 1.12
N SER A 23 1.26 24.71 0.56
CA SER A 23 1.03 26.06 0.04
C SER A 23 0.76 27.11 1.13
N GLY A 24 0.96 26.77 2.41
CA GLY A 24 0.83 27.71 3.54
C GLY A 24 -0.54 27.74 4.21
N MET A 25 -1.48 26.87 3.82
CA MET A 25 -2.79 26.80 4.48
C MET A 25 -2.64 26.35 5.94
N SER A 26 -3.26 27.08 6.87
CA SER A 26 -3.33 26.66 8.26
C SER A 26 -3.95 25.27 8.37
N LYS A 27 -3.38 24.41 9.23
CA LYS A 27 -3.87 23.05 9.46
C LYS A 27 -5.38 23.07 9.78
N LYS A 28 -5.84 24.04 10.60
CA LYS A 28 -7.26 24.13 11.02
C LYS A 28 -8.17 24.42 9.82
N LEU A 29 -7.72 25.31 8.94
CA LEU A 29 -8.40 25.63 7.69
C LEU A 29 -8.44 24.41 6.78
N ALA A 30 -7.33 23.68 6.63
CA ALA A 30 -7.29 22.44 5.85
C ALA A 30 -8.25 21.37 6.40
N ALA A 31 -8.35 21.19 7.73
CA ALA A 31 -9.32 20.25 8.31
C ALA A 31 -10.77 20.60 7.93
N LYS A 32 -11.12 21.89 7.95
CA LYS A 32 -12.44 22.39 7.54
C LYS A 32 -12.68 22.25 6.05
N THR A 33 -11.73 22.65 5.20
CA THR A 33 -11.85 22.62 3.74
C THR A 33 -12.02 21.20 3.20
N TYR A 34 -11.31 20.23 3.77
CA TYR A 34 -11.36 18.83 3.31
C TYR A 34 -12.34 17.96 4.13
N ASN A 35 -13.09 18.57 5.05
CA ASN A 35 -14.02 17.88 5.95
C ASN A 35 -13.39 16.67 6.68
N ILE A 36 -12.15 16.85 7.16
CA ILE A 36 -11.39 15.83 7.90
C ILE A 36 -11.39 16.21 9.38
N PRO A 37 -11.72 15.29 10.30
CA PRO A 37 -11.58 15.56 11.73
C PRO A 37 -10.17 16.05 12.08
N TRP A 38 -10.10 17.11 12.88
CA TRP A 38 -8.83 17.73 13.30
C TRP A 38 -7.83 16.72 13.85
N ALA A 39 -8.29 15.81 14.71
CA ALA A 39 -7.49 14.75 15.30
C ALA A 39 -6.88 13.81 14.24
N THR A 40 -7.66 13.45 13.22
CA THR A 40 -7.20 12.61 12.10
C THR A 40 -6.14 13.32 11.29
N LEU A 41 -6.34 14.60 10.98
CA LEU A 41 -5.34 15.41 10.26
C LEU A 41 -4.04 15.52 11.06
N ILE A 42 -4.11 15.79 12.37
CA ILE A 42 -2.94 15.87 13.24
C ILE A 42 -2.24 14.52 13.37
N ARG A 43 -2.99 13.41 13.50
CA ARG A 43 -2.42 12.05 13.52
C ARG A 43 -1.66 11.74 12.25
N LYS A 44 -2.22 12.07 11.08
CA LYS A 44 -1.54 11.94 9.79
C LYS A 44 -0.30 12.84 9.71
N ILE A 45 -0.37 14.08 10.20
CA ILE A 45 0.78 14.99 10.25
C ILE A 45 1.89 14.49 11.18
N ARG A 46 1.53 13.87 12.30
CA ARG A 46 2.49 13.28 13.25
C ARG A 46 3.09 11.97 12.74
N GLY A 47 2.66 11.47 11.57
CA GLY A 47 3.12 10.20 11.02
C GLY A 47 2.58 8.99 11.79
N THR A 48 1.49 9.14 12.53
CA THR A 48 0.79 8.02 13.16
C THR A 48 -0.16 7.39 12.14
N HIS A 49 -0.25 6.05 12.12
CA HIS A 49 -1.09 5.29 11.19
C HIS A 49 -0.80 5.60 9.70
N LEU A 50 0.47 5.47 9.29
CA LEU A 50 0.91 5.64 7.90
C LEU A 50 0.66 4.42 7.01
N GLN A 51 0.32 3.28 7.60
CA GLN A 51 -0.02 2.08 6.82
C GLN A 51 -1.27 2.31 5.99
N ALA A 52 -1.38 1.55 4.90
CA ALA A 52 -2.59 1.51 4.08
C ALA A 52 -3.79 1.13 4.97
N VAL A 53 -4.95 1.70 4.65
CA VAL A 53 -6.20 1.33 5.32
C VAL A 53 -6.49 -0.14 5.00
N GLY A 54 -6.78 -0.94 6.03
CA GLY A 54 -6.95 -2.39 5.92
C GLY A 54 -5.69 -3.17 6.31
N ARG A 55 -5.68 -4.47 6.00
CA ARG A 55 -4.54 -5.34 6.31
C ARG A 55 -3.34 -4.95 5.42
N PRO A 56 -2.13 -4.80 5.98
CA PRO A 56 -0.96 -4.53 5.17
C PRO A 56 -0.68 -5.69 4.21
N ARG A 57 -0.13 -5.35 3.05
CA ARG A 57 0.30 -6.32 2.04
C ARG A 57 1.38 -7.24 2.61
N VAL A 58 1.36 -8.50 2.18
CA VAL A 58 2.37 -9.51 2.58
C VAL A 58 3.70 -9.24 1.87
N PHE A 59 3.63 -8.80 0.61
CA PHE A 59 4.79 -8.45 -0.20
C PHE A 59 4.95 -6.94 -0.28
N SER A 60 6.17 -6.50 -0.62
CA SER A 60 6.43 -5.11 -0.97
C SER A 60 5.93 -4.81 -2.38
N ASP A 61 5.62 -3.54 -2.64
CA ASP A 61 5.14 -3.03 -3.94
C ASP A 61 6.05 -3.46 -5.09
N GLN A 62 7.37 -3.34 -4.89
CA GLN A 62 8.36 -3.74 -5.89
C GLN A 62 8.32 -5.24 -6.18
N LYS A 63 8.05 -6.05 -5.15
CA LYS A 63 8.01 -7.51 -5.30
C LYS A 63 6.72 -7.96 -5.96
N GLU A 64 5.57 -7.39 -5.59
CA GLU A 64 4.29 -7.64 -6.25
C GLU A 64 4.35 -7.23 -7.73
N ALA A 65 4.93 -6.06 -8.03
CA ALA A 65 5.10 -5.60 -9.40
C ALA A 65 5.95 -6.56 -10.22
N LYS A 66 7.08 -7.04 -9.69
CA LYS A 66 7.92 -8.04 -10.37
C LYS A 66 7.16 -9.33 -10.65
N ILE A 67 6.42 -9.84 -9.68
CA ILE A 67 5.61 -11.06 -9.85
C ILE A 67 4.56 -10.85 -10.95
N ALA A 68 3.83 -9.72 -10.92
CA ALA A 68 2.83 -9.41 -11.93
C ALA A 68 3.43 -9.30 -13.34
N THR A 69 4.57 -8.63 -13.49
CA THR A 69 5.26 -8.52 -14.78
C THR A 69 5.69 -9.89 -15.30
N THR A 70 6.28 -10.73 -14.45
CA THR A 70 6.68 -12.09 -14.85
C THR A 70 5.48 -12.93 -15.29
N LEU A 71 4.38 -12.90 -14.53
CA LEU A 71 3.15 -13.64 -14.89
C LEU A 71 2.57 -13.15 -16.22
N ARG A 72 2.65 -11.84 -16.49
CA ARG A 72 2.22 -11.26 -17.77
C ARG A 72 3.07 -11.73 -18.94
N ILE A 73 4.39 -11.74 -18.81
CA ILE A 73 5.30 -12.25 -19.84
C ILE A 73 4.98 -13.71 -20.18
N VAL A 74 4.72 -14.54 -19.17
CA VAL A 74 4.34 -15.95 -19.36
C VAL A 74 3.03 -16.08 -20.12
N ALA A 75 2.04 -15.23 -19.81
CA ALA A 75 0.79 -15.18 -20.54
C ALA A 75 0.98 -14.73 -22.00
N ASP A 76 1.84 -13.72 -22.23
CA ASP A 76 2.17 -13.22 -23.58
C ASP A 76 2.90 -14.29 -24.42
N TRP A 77 3.64 -15.21 -23.80
CA TRP A 77 4.26 -16.37 -24.44
C TRP A 77 3.30 -17.50 -24.79
N GLY A 78 1.99 -17.31 -24.60
CA GLY A 78 0.97 -18.31 -24.95
C GLY A 78 0.66 -19.32 -23.84
N PHE A 79 1.09 -19.05 -22.60
CA PHE A 79 0.72 -19.85 -21.43
C PHE A 79 -0.27 -19.05 -20.56
N PRO A 80 -1.58 -19.04 -20.89
CA PRO A 80 -2.57 -18.33 -20.09
C PRO A 80 -2.63 -18.96 -18.70
N LEU A 81 -2.29 -18.18 -17.67
CA LEU A 81 -2.31 -18.63 -16.29
C LEU A 81 -3.70 -18.45 -15.70
N THR A 82 -4.23 -19.51 -15.09
CA THR A 82 -5.46 -19.41 -14.32
C THR A 82 -5.19 -18.73 -12.99
N LYS A 83 -6.26 -18.29 -12.32
CA LYS A 83 -6.19 -17.76 -10.97
C LYS A 83 -5.51 -18.72 -9.98
N ARG A 84 -5.77 -20.02 -10.15
CA ARG A 84 -5.18 -21.07 -9.30
C ARG A 84 -3.67 -21.16 -9.50
N ASP A 85 -3.20 -21.04 -10.74
CA ASP A 85 -1.77 -21.09 -11.05
C ASP A 85 -1.05 -19.91 -10.41
N VAL A 86 -1.63 -18.71 -10.48
CA VAL A 86 -1.11 -17.51 -9.80
C VAL A 86 -1.01 -17.74 -8.29
N SER A 87 -2.06 -18.29 -7.66
CA SER A 87 -2.04 -18.61 -6.22
C SER A 87 -0.94 -19.62 -5.86
N VAL A 88 -0.73 -20.66 -6.69
CA VAL A 88 0.33 -21.65 -6.48
C VAL A 88 1.71 -21.05 -6.65
N VAL A 89 1.91 -20.17 -7.64
CA VAL A 89 3.18 -19.44 -7.82
C VAL A 89 3.50 -18.60 -6.58
N VAL A 90 2.50 -17.87 -6.06
CA VAL A 90 2.66 -17.07 -4.83
C VAL A 90 2.96 -17.96 -3.63
N GLN A 91 2.27 -19.08 -3.46
CA GLN A 91 2.55 -20.08 -2.42
C GLN A 91 4.01 -20.53 -2.47
N LYS A 92 4.48 -20.98 -3.65
CA LYS A 92 5.88 -21.42 -3.85
C LYS A 92 6.88 -20.31 -3.51
N ILE A 93 6.57 -19.06 -3.83
CA ILE A 93 7.41 -17.91 -3.49
C ILE A 93 7.45 -17.68 -1.97
N LEU A 94 6.34 -17.85 -1.26
CA LEU A 94 6.27 -17.73 0.20
C LEU A 94 7.02 -18.87 0.88
N ASP A 95 6.83 -20.09 0.43
CA ASP A 95 7.47 -21.30 0.95
C ASP A 95 8.99 -21.22 0.77
N LYS A 96 9.47 -20.79 -0.41
CA LYS A 96 10.90 -20.53 -0.66
C LYS A 96 11.50 -19.46 0.25
N GLN A 97 10.69 -18.54 0.78
CA GLN A 97 11.13 -17.52 1.73
C GLN A 97 10.98 -17.96 3.19
N GLY A 98 10.45 -19.15 3.46
CA GLY A 98 10.09 -19.58 4.82
C GLY A 98 9.01 -18.72 5.47
N LYS A 99 8.24 -17.94 4.70
CA LYS A 99 7.21 -17.04 5.22
C LYS A 99 5.87 -17.76 5.26
N ARG A 100 5.26 -17.85 6.44
CA ARG A 100 3.88 -18.29 6.61
C ARG A 100 2.95 -17.12 6.89
N VAL A 101 1.87 -17.03 6.11
CA VAL A 101 0.83 -16.00 6.29
C VAL A 101 -0.38 -16.62 6.97
N PRO A 102 -0.77 -16.19 8.19
CA PRO A 102 -1.83 -16.85 8.97
C PRO A 102 -3.20 -16.92 8.30
N ILE A 103 -3.53 -15.95 7.43
CA ILE A 103 -4.82 -15.91 6.72
C ILE A 103 -4.87 -16.88 5.53
N PHE A 104 -3.71 -17.33 5.04
CA PHE A 104 -3.64 -18.21 3.89
C PHE A 104 -3.71 -19.66 4.35
N LYS A 105 -4.83 -20.32 4.03
CA LYS A 105 -4.98 -21.77 4.28
C LYS A 105 -3.91 -22.51 3.47
N ASN A 106 -3.06 -23.25 4.16
CA ASN A 106 -1.90 -23.94 3.58
C ASN A 106 -0.94 -23.00 2.81
N ASN A 107 -0.83 -21.74 3.24
CA ASN A 107 -0.01 -20.70 2.59
C ASN A 107 -0.43 -20.36 1.14
N ILE A 108 -1.63 -20.79 0.73
CA ILE A 108 -2.21 -20.48 -0.58
C ILE A 108 -3.10 -19.25 -0.45
N PRO A 109 -2.86 -18.18 -1.22
CA PRO A 109 -3.79 -17.07 -1.35
C PRO A 109 -5.09 -17.57 -2.02
N ARG A 110 -6.22 -17.41 -1.34
CA ARG A 110 -7.56 -17.67 -1.87
C ARG A 110 -8.36 -16.38 -1.89
N ASP A 111 -9.45 -16.40 -2.65
CA ASP A 111 -10.51 -15.42 -2.47
C ASP A 111 -11.09 -15.56 -1.07
N ILE A 112 -11.17 -14.42 -0.38
CA ILE A 112 -11.89 -14.26 0.89
C ILE A 112 -13.30 -13.84 0.54
#